data_AF-A0A919FT47-F1
#
_entry.id   AF-A0A919FT47-F1
#
_cell.length_a   1.000
_cell.length_b   1.000
_cell.length_c   1.000
_cell.angle_alpha   90.00
_cell.angle_beta   90.00
_cell.angle_gamma   90.00
#
_symmetry.space_group_name_H-M   'P 1'
#
loop_
_entity.id
_entity.type
_entity.pdbx_description
1 polymer ?
#
loop_
_entity_poly.entity_id
_entity_poly.type
_entity_poly.pdbx_seq_one_letter_code
_entity_poly.pdbx_strand_id
1 'polypeptide(L)'
;MVFYVPLGLIALGLALLGLPTAWEGGIVAPISALHGLSMLDAAGATLLAVGGTWLEIALVARLPGLGFGPRTLFGLGVLGGLGAGLVIASVFLADAWWVVGAAALGIALATLTVVALRDLRRHG
;
A
#
# COMPACT_ATOMS: atom_id res chain seq x y z
N MET A 1 12.69 -4.26 -13.98
CA MET A 1 13.18 -4.26 -12.58
C MET A 1 12.47 -3.27 -11.68
N VAL A 2 12.20 -2.03 -12.14
CA VAL A 2 11.65 -0.93 -11.33
C VAL A 2 10.39 -1.28 -10.50
N PHE A 3 9.48 -2.14 -10.99
CA PHE A 3 8.28 -2.54 -10.25
C PHE A 3 8.44 -3.81 -9.41
N TYR A 4 9.36 -4.71 -9.77
CA TYR A 4 9.46 -6.01 -9.09
C TYR A 4 10.09 -5.88 -7.70
N VAL A 5 11.06 -4.98 -7.54
CA VAL A 5 11.68 -4.69 -6.24
C VAL A 5 10.65 -4.15 -5.22
N PRO A 6 9.91 -3.06 -5.49
CA PRO A 6 8.92 -2.56 -4.54
C PRO A 6 7.79 -3.56 -4.29
N LEU A 7 7.34 -4.32 -5.31
CA LEU A 7 6.36 -5.38 -5.12
C LEU A 7 6.88 -6.51 -4.23
N GLY A 8 8.16 -6.87 -4.36
CA GLY A 8 8.80 -7.85 -3.48
C GLY A 8 8.90 -7.37 -2.04
N LEU A 9 9.23 -6.09 -1.82
CA LEU A 9 9.26 -5.48 -0.49
C LEU A 9 7.86 -5.46 0.15
N ILE A 10 6.83 -5.11 -0.62
CA ILE A 10 5.44 -5.12 -0.16
C ILE A 10 5.02 -6.55 0.21
N ALA A 11 5.29 -7.52 -0.67
CA ALA A 11 4.94 -8.92 -0.43
C ALA A 11 5.64 -9.48 0.81
N LEU A 12 6.93 -9.16 1.00
CA LEU A 12 7.69 -9.55 2.18
C LEU A 12 7.15 -8.88 3.45
N GLY A 13 6.84 -7.58 3.39
CA GLY A 13 6.24 -6.85 4.51
C GLY A 13 4.89 -7.43 4.93
N LEU A 14 4.02 -7.74 3.97
CA LEU A 14 2.74 -8.43 4.23
C LEU A 14 2.95 -9.83 4.81
N ALA A 15 3.93 -10.58 4.31
CA ALA A 15 4.24 -11.91 4.82
C ALA A 15 4.69 -11.85 6.28
N LEU A 16 5.51 -10.86 6.66
CA LEU A 16 5.94 -10.65 8.04
C LEU A 16 4.78 -10.28 8.96
N LEU A 17 3.91 -9.34 8.54
CA LEU A 17 2.75 -8.91 9.33
C LEU A 17 1.63 -9.96 9.40
N GLY A 18 1.61 -10.90 8.46
CA GLY A 18 0.65 -12.00 8.44
C GLY A 18 1.10 -13.20 9.27
N LEU A 19 2.28 -13.16 9.90
CA LEU A 19 2.74 -14.25 10.75
C LEU A 19 1.86 -14.36 12.01
N PRO A 20 1.69 -15.57 12.56
CA PRO A 20 0.96 -15.75 13.81
C PRO A 20 1.64 -14.99 14.95
N THR A 21 0.85 -14.40 15.84
CA THR A 21 1.33 -13.68 17.03
C THR A 21 2.24 -14.52 17.94
N ALA A 22 2.11 -15.85 17.87
CA ALA A 22 3.00 -16.79 18.56
C ALA A 22 4.48 -16.65 18.13
N TRP A 23 4.75 -16.04 16.97
CA TRP A 23 6.09 -15.91 16.38
C TRP A 23 6.62 -14.47 16.38
N GLU A 24 5.83 -13.48 16.83
CA GLU A 24 6.19 -12.04 16.85
C GLU A 24 7.36 -11.72 17.81
N GLY A 25 7.61 -12.58 18.79
CA GLY A 25 8.66 -12.38 19.79
C GLY A 25 8.26 -11.35 20.85
N GLY A 26 9.26 -10.70 21.45
CA GLY A 26 9.04 -9.73 22.53
C GLY A 26 8.53 -8.38 22.02
N ILE A 27 7.64 -7.75 22.80
CA ILE A 27 7.15 -6.38 22.55
C ILE A 27 8.32 -5.40 22.76
N VAL A 28 8.59 -4.58 21.74
CA VAL A 28 9.65 -3.56 21.75
C VAL A 28 9.10 -2.23 22.27
N ALA A 29 7.87 -1.89 21.90
CA ALA A 29 7.22 -0.66 22.34
C ALA A 29 5.71 -0.90 22.57
N PRO A 30 5.16 -0.60 23.76
CA PRO A 30 3.72 -0.66 23.97
C PRO A 30 3.04 0.46 23.17
N ILE A 31 2.06 0.12 22.32
CA ILE A 31 1.24 1.09 21.59
C ILE A 31 -0.04 1.38 22.39
N SER A 32 -0.64 0.36 23.01
CA SER A 32 -1.82 0.45 23.84
C SER A 32 -1.88 -0.66 24.90
N ALA A 33 -2.90 -0.63 25.76
CA ALA A 33 -3.11 -1.66 26.78
C ALA A 33 -3.34 -3.08 26.21
N LEU A 34 -3.69 -3.19 24.92
CA LEU A 34 -3.99 -4.46 24.24
C LEU A 34 -3.08 -4.73 23.02
N HIS A 35 -2.13 -3.84 22.72
CA HIS A 35 -1.26 -3.96 21.55
C HIS A 35 0.13 -3.39 21.80
N GLY A 36 1.15 -4.19 21.52
CA GLY A 36 2.55 -3.77 21.52
C GLY A 36 3.13 -3.95 20.12
N LEU A 37 4.01 -3.03 19.73
CA LEU A 37 4.81 -3.16 18.52
C LEU A 37 5.91 -4.20 18.76
N SER A 38 5.90 -5.30 18.02
CA SER A 38 7.00 -6.25 17.95
C SER A 38 8.09 -5.78 16.98
N MET A 39 9.29 -6.39 17.04
CA MET A 39 10.32 -6.17 16.00
C MET A 39 9.84 -6.62 14.62
N LEU A 40 9.01 -7.67 14.57
CA LEU A 40 8.42 -8.17 13.34
C LEU A 40 7.43 -7.19 12.74
N ASP A 41 6.62 -6.52 13.58
CA ASP A 41 5.71 -5.47 13.14
C ASP A 41 6.48 -4.28 12.59
N ALA A 42 7.52 -3.84 13.29
CA ALA A 42 8.36 -2.73 12.85
C ALA A 42 9.05 -3.03 11.52
N ALA A 43 9.58 -4.24 11.35
CA ALA A 43 10.22 -4.68 10.11
C ALA A 43 9.20 -4.78 8.96
N GLY A 44 8.05 -5.42 9.20
CA GLY A 44 6.98 -5.55 8.22
C GLY A 44 6.42 -4.20 7.77
N ALA A 45 6.14 -3.30 8.72
CA ALA A 45 5.68 -1.94 8.45
C ALA A 45 6.73 -1.12 7.69
N THR A 46 8.02 -1.26 8.03
CA THR A 46 9.11 -0.57 7.31
C THR A 46 9.21 -1.04 5.86
N LEU A 47 9.15 -2.36 5.62
CA LEU A 47 9.18 -2.91 4.27
C LEU A 47 7.98 -2.44 3.44
N LEU A 48 6.78 -2.41 4.04
CA LEU A 48 5.59 -1.85 3.41
C LEU A 48 5.74 -0.38 3.09
N ALA A 49 6.25 0.43 4.02
CA ALA A 49 6.42 1.87 3.81
C ALA A 49 7.42 2.15 2.68
N VAL A 50 8.58 1.49 2.69
CA VAL A 50 9.61 1.65 1.65
C VAL A 50 9.12 1.13 0.30
N GLY A 51 8.57 -0.09 0.27
CA GLY A 51 8.07 -0.69 -0.97
C GLY A 51 6.89 0.07 -1.56
N GLY A 52 5.95 0.49 -0.72
CA GLY A 52 4.80 1.30 -1.11
C GLY A 52 5.19 2.66 -1.67
N THR A 53 6.06 3.40 -0.97
CA THR A 53 6.54 4.72 -1.42
C THR A 53 7.27 4.61 -2.75
N TRP A 54 8.14 3.62 -2.89
CA TRP A 54 8.85 3.39 -4.15
C TRP A 54 7.87 3.04 -5.28
N LEU A 55 6.91 2.15 -5.03
CA LEU A 55 5.87 1.82 -6.03
C LEU A 55 5.11 3.07 -6.47
N GLU A 56 4.68 3.91 -5.52
CA GLU A 56 3.95 5.14 -5.80
C GLU A 56 4.77 6.10 -6.67
N ILE A 57 6.03 6.36 -6.32
CA ILE A 57 6.94 7.20 -7.12
C ILE A 57 7.08 6.65 -8.54
N ALA A 58 7.26 5.33 -8.69
CA ALA A 58 7.40 4.68 -9.99
C ALA A 58 6.11 4.81 -10.84
N LEU A 59 4.93 4.73 -10.21
CA LEU A 59 3.64 4.92 -10.89
C LEU A 59 3.43 6.38 -11.31
N VAL A 60 3.72 7.34 -10.43
CA VAL A 60 3.62 8.78 -10.72
C VAL A 60 4.54 9.18 -11.86
N ALA A 61 5.79 8.69 -11.86
CA ALA A 61 6.73 8.96 -12.94
C ALA A 61 6.26 8.40 -14.30
N ARG A 62 5.50 7.31 -14.30
CA ARG A 62 5.01 6.65 -15.53
C ARG A 62 3.63 7.10 -15.98
N LEU A 63 2.84 7.70 -15.10
CA LEU A 63 1.46 8.12 -15.35
C LEU A 63 1.26 8.84 -16.70
N PRO A 64 2.13 9.79 -17.13
CA PRO A 64 1.99 10.45 -18.42
C PRO A 64 2.11 9.50 -19.63
N GLY A 65 2.88 8.41 -19.49
CA GLY A 65 3.11 7.43 -20.56
C GLY A 65 2.06 6.33 -20.66
N LEU A 66 1.16 6.18 -19.67
CA LEU A 66 0.18 5.08 -19.62
C LEU A 66 -1.04 5.30 -20.53
N GLY A 67 -1.17 6.46 -21.17
CA GLY A 67 -2.22 6.74 -22.15
C GLY A 67 -3.64 6.74 -21.57
N PHE A 68 -3.80 6.96 -20.27
CA PHE A 68 -5.13 7.03 -19.65
C PHE A 68 -5.91 8.24 -20.16
N GLY A 69 -7.20 8.02 -20.47
CA GLY A 69 -8.13 9.12 -20.72
C GLY A 69 -8.40 9.96 -19.46
N PRO A 70 -8.81 11.23 -19.60
CA PRO A 70 -9.00 12.15 -18.47
C PRO A 70 -10.03 11.66 -17.46
N ARG A 71 -11.10 10.99 -17.92
CA ARG A 71 -12.13 10.41 -17.05
C ARG A 71 -11.59 9.28 -16.18
N THR A 72 -10.71 8.44 -16.72
CA THR A 72 -10.10 7.33 -15.98
C THR A 72 -9.13 7.85 -14.93
N LEU A 73 -8.30 8.83 -15.28
CA LEU A 73 -7.40 9.49 -14.33
C LEU A 73 -8.17 10.16 -13.20
N PHE A 74 -9.25 10.87 -13.52
CA PHE A 74 -10.11 11.49 -12.52
C PHE A 74 -10.75 10.43 -11.59
N GLY A 75 -11.31 9.36 -12.15
CA GLY A 75 -11.92 8.29 -11.37
C GLY A 75 -10.92 7.60 -10.42
N LEU A 76 -9.71 7.30 -10.90
CA LEU A 76 -8.64 6.73 -10.09
C LEU A 76 -8.16 7.71 -9.01
N GLY A 77 -8.03 8.99 -9.33
CA GLY A 77 -7.66 10.04 -8.38
C GLY A 77 -8.70 10.23 -7.27
N VAL A 78 -9.99 10.26 -7.63
CA VAL A 78 -11.09 10.32 -6.65
C VAL A 78 -11.11 9.07 -5.78
N LEU A 79 -11.00 7.88 -6.37
CA LEU A 79 -11.01 6.63 -5.62
C LEU A 79 -9.81 6.53 -4.65
N GLY A 80 -8.62 6.88 -5.11
CA GLY A 80 -7.42 6.92 -4.29
C GLY A 80 -7.49 7.97 -3.19
N GLY A 81 -7.94 9.19 -3.51
CA GLY A 81 -8.08 10.30 -2.56
C GLY A 81 -9.12 10.03 -1.49
N LEU A 82 -10.30 9.53 -1.87
CA LEU A 82 -11.33 9.10 -0.92
C LEU A 82 -10.82 7.93 -0.05
N GLY A 83 -10.15 6.96 -0.66
CA GLY A 83 -9.57 5.83 0.06
C GLY A 83 -8.59 6.26 1.15
N ALA A 84 -7.60 7.09 0.78
CA ALA A 84 -6.64 7.65 1.72
C ALA A 84 -7.32 8.51 2.79
N GLY A 85 -8.28 9.37 2.40
CA GLY A 85 -9.05 10.20 3.32
C GLY A 85 -9.83 9.38 4.35
N LEU A 86 -10.47 8.28 3.94
CA LEU A 86 -11.19 7.35 4.82
C LEU A 86 -10.25 6.62 5.78
N VAL A 87 -9.09 6.15 5.31
CA VAL A 87 -8.07 5.55 6.19
C VAL A 87 -7.60 6.57 7.23
N ILE A 88 -7.27 7.79 6.82
CA ILE A 88 -6.81 8.83 7.74
C ILE A 88 -7.92 9.21 8.73
N ALA A 89 -9.14 9.43 8.25
CA ALA A 89 -10.28 9.81 9.08
C ALA A 89 -10.63 8.74 10.13
N SER A 90 -10.48 7.46 9.78
CA SER A 90 -10.76 6.35 10.70
C SER A 90 -9.90 6.37 11.96
N VAL A 91 -8.68 6.93 11.88
CA VAL A 91 -7.77 7.09 13.03
C VAL A 91 -8.39 7.99 14.10
N PHE A 92 -9.15 9.01 13.69
CA PHE A 92 -9.75 9.99 14.60
C PHE A 92 -11.13 9.57 15.12
N LEU A 93 -11.82 8.67 14.40
CA LEU A 93 -13.19 8.25 14.72
C LEU A 93 -13.28 6.86 15.36
N ALA A 94 -12.15 6.13 15.47
CA ALA A 94 -12.09 4.75 15.99
C ALA A 94 -13.11 3.80 15.33
N ASP A 95 -13.35 4.00 14.03
CA ASP A 95 -14.40 3.32 13.25
C ASP A 95 -13.79 2.42 12.16
N ALA A 96 -14.52 1.37 11.75
CA ALA A 96 -14.06 0.35 10.81
C ALA A 96 -13.93 0.83 9.35
N TRP A 97 -14.16 2.12 9.10
CA TRP A 97 -14.02 2.76 7.78
C TRP A 97 -12.63 2.65 7.17
N TRP A 98 -11.60 2.36 7.97
CA TRP A 98 -10.26 2.05 7.47
C TRP A 98 -10.27 0.91 6.45
N VAL A 99 -11.16 -0.09 6.59
CA VAL A 99 -11.27 -1.22 5.65
C VAL A 99 -11.74 -0.74 4.28
N VAL A 100 -12.79 0.08 4.27
CA VAL A 100 -13.36 0.64 3.04
C VAL A 100 -12.35 1.58 2.37
N GLY A 101 -11.68 2.42 3.16
CA GLY A 101 -10.64 3.31 2.68
C GLY A 101 -9.46 2.55 2.07
N ALA A 102 -8.97 1.52 2.77
CA ALA A 102 -7.87 0.68 2.31
C ALA A 102 -8.23 -0.09 1.04
N ALA A 103 -9.47 -0.59 0.93
CA ALA A 103 -9.95 -1.27 -0.27
C ALA A 103 -10.00 -0.31 -1.48
N ALA A 104 -10.56 0.90 -1.31
CA ALA A 104 -10.63 1.90 -2.37
C ALA A 104 -9.24 2.32 -2.85
N LEU A 105 -8.33 2.65 -1.92
CA LEU A 105 -6.95 3.00 -2.21
C LEU A 105 -6.22 1.83 -2.90
N GLY A 106 -6.39 0.61 -2.38
CA GLY A 106 -5.80 -0.61 -2.92
C GLY A 106 -6.22 -0.88 -4.36
N ILE A 107 -7.51 -0.72 -4.68
CA ILE A 107 -8.03 -0.90 -6.05
C ILE A 107 -7.41 0.13 -7.01
N ALA A 108 -7.31 1.39 -6.60
CA ALA A 108 -6.72 2.44 -7.42
C ALA A 108 -5.25 2.13 -7.74
N LEU A 109 -4.44 1.81 -6.73
CA LEU A 109 -3.02 1.50 -6.87
C LEU A 109 -2.79 0.18 -7.64
N ALA A 110 -3.60 -0.85 -7.39
CA ALA A 110 -3.51 -2.11 -8.10
C ALA A 110 -3.83 -1.93 -9.60
N THR A 111 -4.84 -1.12 -9.92
CA THR A 111 -5.19 -0.81 -11.32
C THR A 111 -4.02 -0.13 -12.04
N LEU A 112 -3.43 0.90 -11.43
CA LEU A 112 -2.26 1.60 -11.99
C LEU A 112 -1.08 0.65 -12.18
N THR A 113 -0.81 -0.20 -11.18
CA THR A 113 0.28 -1.18 -11.22
C THR A 113 0.11 -2.20 -12.33
N VAL A 114 -1.08 -2.79 -12.48
CA VAL A 114 -1.37 -3.77 -13.53
C VAL A 114 -1.20 -3.15 -14.91
N VAL A 115 -1.70 -1.93 -15.12
CA VAL A 115 -1.55 -1.23 -16.40
C VAL A 115 -0.08 -0.93 -16.69
N ALA A 116 0.66 -0.42 -15.71
CA ALA A 116 2.09 -0.14 -15.86
C ALA A 116 2.93 -1.39 -16.16
N LEU A 117 2.60 -2.53 -15.55
CA LEU A 117 3.25 -3.81 -15.84
C LEU A 117 2.91 -4.35 -17.24
N ARG A 118 1.66 -4.17 -17.69
CA ARG A 118 1.24 -4.57 -19.05
C ARG A 118 1.93 -3.74 -20.11
N ASP A 119 2.04 -2.43 -19.88
CA ASP A 119 2.77 -1.50 -20.73
C ASP A 119 4.25 -1.91 -20.89
N LEU A 120 4.92 -2.23 -19.78
CA LEU A 120 6.30 -2.75 -19.80
C LEU A 120 6.47 -4.00 -20.65
N ARG A 121 5.53 -4.96 -20.57
CA ARG A 121 5.60 -6.20 -21.37
C ARG A 121 5.38 -5.98 -22.86
N ARG A 122 4.79 -4.86 -23.27
CA ARG A 122 4.55 -4.54 -24.69
C ARG A 122 5.74 -3.83 -25.33
N HIS A 123 6.58 -3.17 -24.53
CA HIS A 123 7.64 -2.28 -25.01
C HIS A 123 9.05 -2.64 -24.52
N GLY A 124 9.21 -3.74 -23.78
CA GLY A 124 10.50 -4.27 -23.31
C GLY A 124 10.73 -5.68 -23.84
#